data_AF-A0A916QR75-F1
#
_entry.id   AF-A0A916QR75-F1
#
_cell.length_a   1.000
_cell.length_b   1.000
_cell.length_c   1.000
_cell.angle_alpha   90.00
_cell.angle_beta   90.00
_cell.angle_gamma   90.00
#
_symmetry.space_group_name_H-M   'P 1'
#
loop_
_entity.id
_entity.type
_entity.pdbx_description
1 polymer ?
#
loop_
_entity_poly.entity_id
_entity_poly.type
_entity_poly.pdbx_seq_one_letter_code
_entity_poly.pdbx_strand_id
1 'polypeptide(L)'
;MWPTCINKLSPFKGNFSEEIPELLKVAFNEKGIFNEDEMFMPVRIVNILGRCSTAMYLDCPNIPEHHLYHAEGYENDPDYDTGRYYWFDFDIVGMDELLLPLRIVINIGDADCNDGFWGVVWERNTEEIIANIISSGDMETTIEAISKQHINMYEYQKILIPTIFDKTDSISDEIIIANNTKIEKILRFVTKFCIELIYYNQEKNWIESIHYEEEEERSGLIAIDYELIDDDDEVED
;
A
#
# COMPACT_ATOMS: atom_id res chain seq x y z
N MET A 1 -9.66 -14.11 11.49
CA MET A 1 -9.58 -13.41 12.79
C MET A 1 -8.55 -12.32 12.61
N TRP A 2 -8.95 -11.07 12.80
CA TRP A 2 -8.02 -9.95 12.74
C TRP A 2 -6.91 -10.07 13.79
N PRO A 3 -5.68 -9.60 13.47
CA PRO A 3 -4.63 -9.46 14.44
C PRO A 3 -5.03 -8.59 15.62
N THR A 4 -4.57 -8.94 16.82
CA THR A 4 -5.03 -8.28 18.05
C THR A 4 -4.68 -6.79 18.08
N CYS A 5 -3.55 -6.40 17.47
CA CYS A 5 -3.09 -5.01 17.42
C CYS A 5 -4.12 -4.05 16.81
N ILE A 6 -4.92 -4.52 15.84
CA ILE A 6 -5.85 -3.67 15.10
C ILE A 6 -6.90 -3.04 16.01
N ASN A 7 -7.32 -3.77 17.05
CA ASN A 7 -8.38 -3.35 17.97
C ASN A 7 -7.95 -2.20 18.88
N LYS A 8 -6.64 -1.90 18.94
CA LYS A 8 -6.07 -0.82 19.74
C LYS A 8 -5.64 0.37 18.90
N LEU A 9 -5.82 0.31 17.58
CA LEU A 9 -5.47 1.41 16.70
C LEU A 9 -6.42 2.59 16.91
N SER A 10 -5.91 3.79 16.63
CA SER A 10 -6.67 5.03 16.68
C SER A 10 -6.81 5.56 15.24
N PRO A 11 -7.95 5.29 14.57
CA PRO A 11 -8.15 5.73 13.20
C PRO A 11 -7.99 7.23 13.04
N PHE A 12 -7.34 7.62 11.96
CA PHE A 12 -7.23 9.01 11.56
C PHE A 12 -8.63 9.57 11.27
N LYS A 13 -8.98 10.66 11.95
CA LYS A 13 -10.27 11.33 11.81
C LYS A 13 -10.20 12.38 10.71
N GLY A 14 -10.04 11.93 9.48
CA GLY A 14 -10.17 12.77 8.30
C GLY A 14 -10.98 12.06 7.24
N ASN A 15 -11.72 12.83 6.45
CA ASN A 15 -12.42 12.28 5.30
C ASN A 15 -11.42 12.20 4.15
N PHE A 16 -11.24 10.99 3.60
CA PHE A 16 -10.56 10.84 2.32
C PHE A 16 -11.53 11.28 1.22
N SER A 17 -11.08 12.22 0.37
CA SER A 17 -11.87 12.64 -0.78
C SER A 17 -12.07 11.47 -1.74
N GLU A 18 -13.23 11.40 -2.38
CA GLU A 18 -13.46 10.50 -3.52
C GLU A 18 -12.80 11.04 -4.80
N GLU A 19 -12.39 12.31 -4.79
CA GLU A 19 -11.67 12.91 -5.90
C GLU A 19 -10.26 12.32 -6.02
N ILE A 20 -9.84 12.11 -7.27
CA ILE A 20 -8.47 11.72 -7.58
C ILE A 20 -7.53 12.80 -7.00
N PRO A 21 -6.56 12.44 -6.13
CA PRO A 21 -5.61 13.40 -5.59
C PRO A 21 -4.94 14.19 -6.72
N GLU A 22 -4.78 15.50 -6.55
CA GLU A 22 -4.18 16.41 -7.54
C GLU A 22 -2.84 15.89 -8.09
N LEU A 23 -2.08 15.28 -7.18
CA LEU A 23 -0.86 14.57 -7.44
C LEU A 23 -0.96 13.51 -8.55
N LEU A 24 -2.02 12.71 -8.53
CA LEU A 24 -2.29 11.69 -9.54
C LEU A 24 -2.84 12.32 -10.83
N LYS A 25 -3.61 13.43 -10.72
CA LYS A 25 -4.13 14.16 -11.89
C LYS A 25 -3.01 14.69 -12.78
N VAL A 26 -1.91 15.18 -12.19
CA VAL A 26 -0.75 15.64 -12.96
C VAL A 26 -0.19 14.51 -13.84
N ALA A 27 -0.14 13.29 -13.34
CA ALA A 27 0.33 12.16 -14.13
C ALA A 27 -0.64 11.74 -15.25
N PHE A 28 -1.95 11.80 -15.02
CA PHE A 28 -2.93 11.60 -16.09
C PHE A 28 -2.75 12.64 -17.22
N ASN A 29 -2.52 13.91 -16.85
CA ASN A 29 -2.28 15.00 -17.79
C ASN A 29 -1.00 14.78 -18.62
N GLU A 30 0.08 14.27 -18.01
CA GLU A 30 1.33 13.94 -18.72
C GLU A 30 1.15 12.84 -19.78
N LYS A 31 0.17 11.95 -19.60
CA LYS A 31 -0.22 10.92 -20.59
C LYS A 31 -1.28 11.42 -21.59
N GLY A 32 -1.64 12.70 -21.54
CA GLY A 32 -2.61 13.31 -22.46
C GLY A 32 -4.07 13.08 -22.09
N ILE A 33 -4.35 12.57 -20.88
CA ILE A 33 -5.71 12.43 -20.34
C ILE A 33 -5.99 13.68 -19.50
N PHE A 34 -6.71 14.64 -20.08
CA PHE A 34 -7.00 15.94 -19.44
C PHE A 34 -8.42 16.06 -18.89
N ASN A 35 -9.32 15.17 -19.34
CA ASN A 35 -10.70 15.16 -18.90
C ASN A 35 -10.82 14.29 -17.64
N GLU A 36 -11.27 14.88 -16.52
CA GLU A 36 -11.42 14.15 -15.26
C GLU A 36 -12.42 12.99 -15.38
N ASP A 37 -13.43 13.11 -16.25
CA ASP A 37 -14.39 12.04 -16.53
C ASP A 37 -13.75 10.83 -17.23
N GLU A 38 -12.55 10.98 -17.80
CA GLU A 38 -11.78 9.92 -18.45
C GLU A 38 -10.70 9.33 -17.52
N MET A 39 -10.47 9.93 -16.36
CA MET A 39 -9.52 9.44 -15.37
C MET A 39 -10.18 8.38 -14.50
N PHE A 40 -9.64 7.17 -14.50
CA PHE A 40 -10.13 6.08 -13.65
C PHE A 40 -9.05 5.65 -12.67
N MET A 41 -9.38 5.73 -11.37
CA MET A 41 -8.51 5.24 -10.30
C MET A 41 -9.10 3.93 -9.74
N PRO A 42 -8.44 2.77 -9.92
CA PRO A 42 -8.97 1.49 -9.49
C PRO A 42 -8.90 1.27 -7.98
N VAL A 43 -8.41 2.25 -7.21
CA VAL A 43 -8.12 2.14 -5.79
C VAL A 43 -8.62 3.39 -5.08
N ARG A 44 -9.35 3.22 -3.98
CA ARG A 44 -9.77 4.30 -3.10
C ARG A 44 -9.29 4.01 -1.68
N ILE A 45 -8.48 4.90 -1.10
CA ILE A 45 -8.15 4.83 0.33
C ILE A 45 -9.39 5.27 1.12
N VAL A 46 -9.82 4.42 2.06
CA VAL A 46 -11.03 4.63 2.86
C VAL A 46 -10.69 5.14 4.25
N ASN A 47 -9.72 4.51 4.92
CA ASN A 47 -9.28 4.93 6.27
C ASN A 47 -7.78 4.68 6.45
N ILE A 48 -7.11 5.57 7.19
CA ILE A 48 -5.84 5.26 7.85
C ILE A 48 -6.18 4.84 9.27
N LEU A 49 -5.98 3.57 9.59
CA LEU A 49 -6.39 3.03 10.89
C LEU A 49 -5.39 3.39 12.00
N GLY A 50 -4.14 3.68 11.64
CA GLY A 50 -3.07 4.05 12.55
C GLY A 50 -1.88 3.11 12.42
N ARG A 51 -1.04 3.07 13.46
CA ARG A 51 0.14 2.19 13.49
C ARG A 51 0.27 1.41 14.79
N CYS A 52 0.96 0.28 14.72
CA CYS A 52 1.43 -0.48 15.87
C CYS A 52 2.90 -0.88 15.69
N SER A 53 3.58 -1.21 16.78
CA SER A 53 4.96 -1.73 16.74
C SER A 53 5.00 -3.24 16.53
N THR A 54 6.17 -3.78 16.16
CA THR A 54 6.44 -5.23 16.10
C THR A 54 6.04 -5.93 17.39
N ALA A 55 6.34 -5.37 18.56
CA ALA A 55 5.97 -5.94 19.86
C ALA A 55 4.45 -6.11 20.05
N MET A 56 3.62 -5.31 19.38
CA MET A 56 2.16 -5.42 19.43
C MET A 56 1.59 -6.34 18.35
N TYR A 57 2.37 -6.68 17.32
CA TYR A 57 1.94 -7.44 16.14
C TYR A 57 2.95 -8.54 15.76
N LEU A 58 3.33 -9.37 16.73
CA LEU A 58 4.26 -10.48 16.57
C LEU A 58 3.75 -11.60 15.66
N ASP A 59 2.44 -11.66 15.42
CA ASP A 59 1.76 -12.65 14.60
C ASP A 59 1.62 -12.23 13.12
N CYS A 60 2.29 -11.15 12.69
CA CYS A 60 2.36 -10.85 11.26
C CYS A 60 3.04 -12.03 10.53
N PRO A 61 2.41 -12.64 9.52
CA PRO A 61 2.90 -13.88 8.91
C PRO A 61 4.22 -13.72 8.14
N ASN A 62 4.63 -12.48 7.82
CA ASN A 62 5.75 -12.18 6.93
C ASN A 62 6.87 -11.38 7.61
N ILE A 63 7.00 -11.48 8.94
CA ILE A 63 8.10 -10.80 9.67
C ILE A 63 9.42 -11.51 9.34
N PRO A 64 10.48 -10.78 8.90
CA PRO A 64 11.79 -11.38 8.75
C PRO A 64 12.35 -11.84 10.10
N GLU A 65 13.01 -13.00 10.15
CA GLU A 65 13.36 -13.69 11.40
C GLU A 65 14.19 -12.82 12.36
N HIS A 66 15.10 -11.99 11.86
CA HIS A 66 15.92 -11.07 12.67
C HIS A 66 15.11 -10.01 13.42
N HIS A 67 13.95 -9.61 12.91
CA HIS A 67 13.04 -8.67 13.59
C HIS A 67 12.33 -9.31 14.78
N LEU A 68 12.07 -10.63 14.76
CA LEU A 68 11.49 -11.34 15.90
C LEU A 68 12.46 -11.36 17.09
N TYR A 69 13.74 -11.63 16.83
CA TYR A 69 14.78 -11.63 17.86
C TYR A 69 14.94 -10.25 18.51
N HIS A 70 14.81 -9.17 17.73
CA HIS A 70 14.92 -7.82 18.27
C HIS A 70 13.68 -7.40 19.06
N ALA A 71 12.49 -7.84 18.65
CA ALA A 71 11.24 -7.56 19.36
C ALA A 71 11.18 -8.23 20.75
N GLU A 72 11.82 -9.39 20.92
CA GLU A 72 11.87 -10.12 22.19
C GLU A 72 13.04 -9.69 23.11
N GLY A 73 14.11 -9.11 22.55
CA GLY A 73 15.39 -8.90 23.26
C GLY A 73 15.59 -7.55 23.94
N TYR A 74 14.83 -6.51 23.59
CA TYR A 74 15.01 -5.15 24.07
C TYR A 74 13.82 -4.66 24.91
N GLU A 75 13.55 -5.32 26.04
CA GLU A 75 12.50 -4.91 27.00
C GLU A 75 12.67 -3.49 27.58
N ASN A 76 13.76 -2.77 27.30
CA ASN A 76 14.07 -1.49 27.94
C ASN A 76 14.48 -0.34 27.00
N ASP A 77 14.36 -0.50 25.68
CA ASP A 77 14.56 0.62 24.74
C ASP A 77 13.31 0.84 23.88
N PRO A 78 12.36 1.69 24.33
CA PRO A 78 11.15 2.00 23.57
C PRO A 78 11.44 2.77 22.25
N ASP A 79 12.69 3.24 22.06
CA ASP A 79 13.12 3.94 20.85
C ASP A 79 13.84 3.02 19.85
N TYR A 80 14.09 1.75 20.19
CA TYR A 80 14.64 0.76 19.24
C TYR A 80 13.53 0.22 18.33
N ASP A 81 13.20 1.03 17.33
CA ASP A 81 12.00 0.90 16.49
C ASP A 81 12.19 -0.12 15.35
N THR A 82 12.33 -1.39 15.74
CA THR A 82 12.48 -2.58 14.85
C THR A 82 11.23 -2.90 14.01
N GLY A 83 10.33 -1.94 13.83
CA GLY A 83 9.23 -2.10 12.88
C GLY A 83 7.98 -1.32 13.26
N ARG A 84 7.60 -0.43 12.34
CA ARG A 84 6.35 0.34 12.40
C ARG A 84 5.38 -0.20 11.38
N TYR A 85 4.30 -0.81 11.85
CA TYR A 85 3.23 -1.35 11.01
C TYR A 85 2.13 -0.32 10.84
N TYR A 86 1.92 0.16 9.62
CA TYR A 86 0.87 1.09 9.26
C TYR A 86 -0.29 0.36 8.62
N TRP A 87 -1.50 0.69 9.06
CA TRP A 87 -2.73 0.01 8.67
C TRP A 87 -3.66 0.94 7.88
N PHE A 88 -4.15 0.44 6.75
CA PHE A 88 -5.04 1.19 5.85
C PHE A 88 -6.22 0.31 5.44
N ASP A 89 -7.40 0.91 5.38
CA ASP A 89 -8.52 0.38 4.62
C ASP A 89 -8.52 1.02 3.24
N PHE A 90 -8.74 0.21 2.21
CA PHE A 90 -8.92 0.67 0.84
C PHE A 90 -9.94 -0.20 0.11
N ASP A 91 -10.51 0.33 -0.96
CA ASP A 91 -11.36 -0.42 -1.87
C ASP A 91 -10.65 -0.54 -3.22
N ILE A 92 -10.73 -1.72 -3.84
CA ILE A 92 -10.48 -1.83 -5.28
C ILE A 92 -11.81 -1.66 -5.99
N VAL A 93 -11.88 -0.68 -6.89
CA VAL A 93 -13.06 -0.37 -7.69
C VAL A 93 -12.93 -1.10 -9.03
N GLY A 94 -13.81 -2.05 -9.29
CA GLY A 94 -13.96 -2.66 -10.61
C GLY A 94 -14.76 -1.76 -11.57
N MET A 95 -14.71 -2.05 -12.86
CA MET A 95 -15.43 -1.29 -13.91
C MET A 95 -16.97 -1.34 -13.76
N ASP A 96 -17.50 -2.38 -13.12
CA ASP A 96 -18.94 -2.52 -12.81
C ASP A 96 -19.33 -1.88 -11.47
N GLU A 97 -18.51 -0.98 -10.92
CA GLU A 97 -18.61 -0.44 -9.55
C GLU A 97 -18.57 -1.50 -8.45
N LEU A 98 -18.16 -2.73 -8.79
CA LEU A 98 -17.92 -3.78 -7.79
C LEU A 98 -16.75 -3.35 -6.90
N LEU A 99 -17.06 -3.10 -5.63
CA LEU A 99 -16.09 -2.77 -4.60
C LEU A 99 -15.58 -4.05 -3.97
N LEU A 100 -14.27 -4.25 -4.02
CA LEU A 100 -13.58 -5.23 -3.18
C LEU A 100 -12.98 -4.49 -1.98
N PRO A 101 -13.61 -4.58 -0.79
CA PRO A 101 -13.13 -3.88 0.39
C PRO A 101 -11.95 -4.64 1.00
N LEU A 102 -10.79 -4.00 0.99
CA LEU A 102 -9.53 -4.57 1.44
C LEU A 102 -8.90 -3.77 2.58
N ARG A 103 -8.01 -4.45 3.29
CA ARG A 103 -7.18 -3.87 4.34
C ARG A 103 -5.76 -4.29 4.10
N ILE A 104 -4.83 -3.34 4.23
CA ILE A 104 -3.41 -3.58 4.10
C ILE A 104 -2.70 -3.16 5.39
N VAL A 105 -1.72 -3.97 5.78
CA VAL A 105 -0.69 -3.56 6.73
C VAL A 105 0.65 -3.56 6.02
N ILE A 106 1.44 -2.50 6.23
CA ILE A 106 2.81 -2.40 5.71
C ILE A 106 3.72 -2.03 6.87
N ASN A 107 4.80 -2.77 7.01
CA ASN A 107 5.95 -2.37 7.81
C ASN A 107 6.95 -1.65 6.90
N ILE A 108 7.30 -0.42 7.28
CA ILE A 108 8.27 0.39 6.53
C ILE A 108 9.72 0.26 7.00
N GLY A 109 9.99 -0.73 7.84
CA GLY A 109 11.32 -1.09 8.30
C GLY A 109 12.00 -0.06 9.21
N ASP A 110 13.19 -0.45 9.64
CA ASP A 110 14.23 0.40 10.20
C ASP A 110 15.27 0.59 9.07
N ALA A 111 15.60 1.85 8.75
CA ALA A 111 16.53 2.19 7.66
C ALA A 111 17.92 1.56 7.83
N ASP A 112 18.28 1.16 9.05
CA ASP A 112 19.57 0.54 9.36
C ASP A 112 19.59 -0.99 9.15
N CYS A 113 18.43 -1.62 8.92
CA CYS A 113 18.34 -3.08 8.71
C CYS A 113 18.44 -3.50 7.24
N ASN A 114 18.43 -2.55 6.30
CA ASN A 114 18.48 -2.80 4.85
C ASN A 114 17.39 -3.77 4.33
N ASP A 115 16.30 -3.93 5.07
CA ASP A 115 15.19 -4.76 4.60
C ASP A 115 14.27 -3.94 3.70
N GLY A 116 13.77 -4.56 2.63
CA GLY A 116 12.56 -4.06 1.98
C GLY A 116 11.35 -4.14 2.90
N PHE A 117 10.21 -3.64 2.45
CA PHE A 117 8.95 -3.66 3.18
C PHE A 117 8.33 -5.06 3.29
N TRP A 118 7.52 -5.27 4.32
CA TRP A 118 6.71 -6.47 4.45
C TRP A 118 5.34 -6.17 5.04
N GLY A 119 4.41 -7.10 4.91
CA GLY A 119 3.03 -6.83 5.21
C GLY A 119 2.09 -7.88 4.66
N VAL A 120 0.80 -7.57 4.72
CA VAL A 120 -0.28 -8.48 4.33
C VAL A 120 -1.47 -7.66 3.88
N VAL A 121 -2.25 -8.24 2.96
CA VAL A 121 -3.52 -7.69 2.51
C VAL A 121 -4.64 -8.68 2.80
N TRP A 122 -5.75 -8.20 3.37
CA TRP A 122 -6.93 -8.98 3.71
C TRP A 122 -8.18 -8.44 3.03
N GLU A 123 -9.15 -9.31 2.78
CA GLU A 123 -10.53 -8.91 2.48
C GLU A 123 -11.26 -8.56 3.79
N ARG A 124 -11.91 -7.39 3.83
CA ARG A 124 -12.40 -6.79 5.09
C ARG A 124 -13.59 -7.51 5.70
N ASN A 125 -14.44 -8.15 4.89
CA ASN A 125 -15.69 -8.76 5.39
C ASN A 125 -15.50 -10.18 5.90
N THR A 126 -14.53 -10.90 5.34
CA THR A 126 -14.23 -12.31 5.59
C THR A 126 -12.95 -12.50 6.40
N GLU A 127 -12.10 -11.48 6.45
CA GLU A 127 -10.79 -11.51 7.10
C GLU A 127 -9.83 -12.54 6.44
N GLU A 128 -10.10 -12.92 5.20
CA GLU A 128 -9.26 -13.81 4.39
C GLU A 128 -8.01 -13.04 3.92
N ILE A 129 -6.84 -13.66 4.04
CA ILE A 129 -5.62 -13.11 3.44
C ILE A 129 -5.70 -13.28 1.93
N ILE A 130 -5.58 -12.17 1.21
CA ILE A 130 -5.61 -12.18 -0.25
C ILE A 130 -4.22 -12.13 -0.87
N ALA A 131 -3.25 -11.51 -0.18
CA ALA A 131 -1.89 -11.35 -0.66
C ALA A 131 -0.89 -11.15 0.48
N ASN A 132 0.34 -11.58 0.22
CA ASN A 132 1.50 -11.34 1.06
C ASN A 132 2.38 -10.24 0.46
N ILE A 133 3.00 -9.44 1.33
CA ILE A 133 4.05 -8.49 1.00
C ILE A 133 5.28 -8.98 1.76
N ILE A 134 6.28 -9.46 1.04
CA ILE A 134 7.41 -10.22 1.60
C ILE A 134 8.68 -9.42 1.34
N SER A 135 9.45 -9.13 2.38
CA SER A 135 10.80 -8.59 2.22
C SER A 135 11.70 -9.67 1.61
N SER A 136 12.27 -9.42 0.44
CA SER A 136 12.99 -10.41 -0.37
C SER A 136 14.48 -10.12 -0.55
N GLY A 137 14.98 -9.00 -0.02
CA GLY A 137 16.39 -8.62 -0.17
C GLY A 137 16.71 -7.22 0.33
N ASP A 138 17.93 -6.75 0.02
CA ASP A 138 18.46 -5.42 0.32
C ASP A 138 17.58 -4.35 -0.35
N MET A 139 16.61 -3.83 0.40
CA MET A 139 15.57 -2.93 -0.11
C MET A 139 14.70 -3.55 -1.22
N GLU A 140 14.43 -4.86 -1.17
CA GLU A 140 13.56 -5.54 -2.14
C GLU A 140 12.31 -6.11 -1.47
N THR A 141 11.16 -5.96 -2.12
CA THR A 141 9.87 -6.49 -1.66
C THR A 141 9.18 -7.25 -2.78
N THR A 142 8.63 -8.42 -2.47
CA THR A 142 7.78 -9.18 -3.39
C THR A 142 6.33 -9.16 -2.93
N ILE A 143 5.41 -8.85 -3.86
CA ILE A 143 3.97 -8.98 -3.67
C ILE A 143 3.49 -10.26 -4.34
N GLU A 144 2.85 -11.11 -3.55
CA GLU A 144 2.29 -12.39 -4.00
C GLU A 144 0.80 -12.45 -3.66
N ALA A 145 -0.07 -12.50 -4.68
CA ALA A 145 -1.47 -12.79 -4.45
C ALA A 145 -1.67 -14.29 -4.22
N ILE A 146 -2.38 -14.65 -3.14
CA ILE A 146 -2.58 -16.04 -2.72
C ILE A 146 -4.03 -16.51 -2.81
N SER A 147 -4.99 -15.57 -2.84
CA SER A 147 -6.41 -15.93 -2.95
C SER A 147 -6.83 -16.12 -4.41
N LYS A 148 -7.03 -17.38 -4.80
CA LYS A 148 -7.43 -17.77 -6.18
C LYS A 148 -8.73 -17.11 -6.63
N GLN A 149 -9.69 -16.95 -5.72
CA GLN A 149 -10.96 -16.29 -6.02
C GLN A 149 -10.73 -14.86 -6.52
N HIS A 150 -9.86 -14.11 -5.83
CA HIS A 150 -9.57 -12.72 -6.14
C HIS A 150 -8.65 -12.59 -7.37
N ILE A 151 -7.68 -13.48 -7.56
CA ILE A 151 -6.85 -13.52 -8.78
C ILE A 151 -7.75 -13.62 -10.01
N ASN A 152 -8.64 -14.61 -10.05
CA ASN A 152 -9.53 -14.84 -11.19
C ASN A 152 -10.49 -13.68 -11.44
N MET A 153 -10.92 -12.96 -10.38
CA MET A 153 -11.81 -11.81 -10.52
C MET A 153 -11.17 -10.69 -11.35
N TYR A 154 -9.86 -10.48 -11.21
CA TYR A 154 -9.15 -9.37 -11.85
C TYR A 154 -8.42 -9.75 -13.13
N GLU A 155 -8.19 -11.03 -13.43
CA GLU A 155 -7.62 -11.45 -14.72
C GLU A 155 -8.44 -10.96 -15.92
N TYR A 156 -9.77 -10.94 -15.80
CA TYR A 156 -10.68 -10.60 -16.91
C TYR A 156 -11.00 -9.12 -17.10
N GLN A 157 -10.55 -8.23 -16.21
CA GLN A 157 -10.94 -6.81 -16.24
C GLN A 157 -9.88 -5.96 -16.95
N LYS A 158 -10.30 -5.07 -17.87
CA LYS A 158 -9.41 -4.06 -18.48
C LYS A 158 -9.31 -2.86 -17.53
N ILE A 159 -8.21 -2.76 -16.80
CA ILE A 159 -7.95 -1.69 -15.83
C ILE A 159 -6.62 -1.03 -16.20
N LEU A 160 -6.63 0.29 -16.31
CA LEU A 160 -5.41 1.09 -16.35
C LEU A 160 -4.87 1.18 -14.93
N ILE A 161 -3.74 0.53 -14.68
CA ILE A 161 -3.08 0.54 -13.38
C ILE A 161 -1.79 1.34 -13.52
N PRO A 162 -1.52 2.28 -12.61
CA PRO A 162 -0.23 2.95 -12.62
C PRO A 162 0.89 1.98 -12.21
N THR A 163 1.94 1.88 -13.02
CA THR A 163 2.99 0.85 -12.88
C THR A 163 4.32 1.37 -12.36
N ILE A 164 4.60 2.67 -12.49
CA ILE A 164 5.86 3.29 -12.05
C ILE A 164 5.55 4.52 -11.23
N PHE A 165 6.28 4.71 -10.14
CA PHE A 165 6.31 5.91 -9.32
C PHE A 165 7.76 6.36 -9.35
N ASP A 166 8.08 7.41 -10.09
CA ASP A 166 9.46 7.84 -10.29
C ASP A 166 9.66 9.24 -9.69
N LYS A 167 10.70 9.33 -8.84
CA LYS A 167 11.33 10.50 -8.20
C LYS A 167 11.01 10.77 -6.73
N THR A 168 11.83 10.19 -5.87
CA THR A 168 12.98 10.88 -5.23
C THR A 168 13.97 9.81 -4.78
N ASP A 169 15.26 10.13 -4.70
CA ASP A 169 16.36 9.26 -4.23
C ASP A 169 16.22 8.77 -2.77
N SER A 170 15.01 8.66 -2.20
CA SER A 170 14.81 8.43 -0.77
C SER A 170 14.13 7.11 -0.41
N ILE A 171 13.62 6.33 -1.38
CA ILE A 171 13.06 5.00 -1.13
C ILE A 171 13.41 4.11 -2.32
N SER A 172 14.63 3.57 -2.33
CA SER A 172 15.10 2.63 -3.35
C SER A 172 14.55 1.22 -3.13
N ASP A 173 13.27 1.10 -2.78
CA ASP A 173 12.65 -0.20 -2.55
C ASP A 173 12.05 -0.76 -3.84
N GLU A 174 12.70 -1.79 -4.38
CA GLU A 174 12.21 -2.50 -5.57
C GLU A 174 11.01 -3.38 -5.18
N ILE A 175 9.81 -3.03 -5.66
CA ILE A 175 8.61 -3.87 -5.47
C ILE A 175 8.36 -4.75 -6.70
N ILE A 176 8.65 -6.04 -6.54
CA ILE A 176 8.48 -7.10 -7.51
C ILE A 176 7.09 -7.73 -7.34
N ILE A 177 6.46 -8.15 -8.44
CA ILE A 177 5.22 -8.95 -8.42
C ILE A 177 5.53 -10.40 -8.76
N ALA A 178 5.03 -11.35 -7.96
CA ALA A 178 5.45 -12.75 -8.03
C ALA A 178 4.98 -13.46 -9.31
N ASN A 179 3.71 -13.27 -9.71
CA ASN A 179 3.07 -14.02 -10.79
C ASN A 179 2.58 -13.13 -11.95
N ASN A 180 2.94 -11.84 -11.94
CA ASN A 180 2.52 -10.84 -12.93
C ASN A 180 0.98 -10.71 -13.07
N THR A 181 0.21 -11.08 -12.04
CA THR A 181 -1.26 -11.00 -12.08
C THR A 181 -1.73 -9.56 -12.01
N LYS A 182 -2.94 -9.29 -12.51
CA LYS A 182 -3.54 -7.95 -12.44
C LYS A 182 -3.75 -7.48 -11.00
N ILE A 183 -4.20 -8.36 -10.09
CA ILE A 183 -4.36 -8.01 -8.67
C ILE A 183 -3.01 -7.66 -8.02
N GLU A 184 -1.92 -8.38 -8.29
CA GLU A 184 -0.59 -8.04 -7.77
C GLU A 184 -0.12 -6.66 -8.25
N LYS A 185 -0.41 -6.29 -9.50
CA LYS A 185 -0.11 -4.94 -10.03
C LYS A 185 -0.91 -3.86 -9.30
N ILE A 186 -2.21 -4.08 -9.04
CA ILE A 186 -3.03 -3.16 -8.24
C ILE A 186 -2.45 -3.03 -6.84
N LEU A 187 -2.13 -4.16 -6.20
CA LEU A 187 -1.57 -4.16 -4.84
C LEU A 187 -0.21 -3.48 -4.79
N ARG A 188 0.65 -3.62 -5.81
CA ARG A 188 1.89 -2.84 -5.93
C ARG A 188 1.61 -1.34 -5.93
N PHE A 189 0.62 -0.90 -6.70
CA PHE A 189 0.19 0.50 -6.70
C PHE A 189 -0.28 0.93 -5.30
N VAL A 190 -1.15 0.16 -4.65
CA VAL A 190 -1.65 0.46 -3.30
C VAL A 190 -0.52 0.56 -2.29
N THR A 191 0.41 -0.39 -2.31
CA THR A 191 1.56 -0.42 -1.39
C THR A 191 2.39 0.85 -1.54
N LYS A 192 2.77 1.23 -2.77
CA LYS A 192 3.50 2.47 -3.02
C LYS A 192 2.70 3.69 -2.58
N PHE A 193 1.41 3.74 -2.90
CA PHE A 193 0.58 4.87 -2.52
C PHE A 193 0.45 5.02 -0.99
N CYS A 194 0.31 3.90 -0.27
CA CYS A 194 0.29 3.92 1.20
C CYS A 194 1.64 4.38 1.76
N ILE A 195 2.75 3.94 1.20
CA ILE A 195 4.10 4.36 1.62
C ILE A 195 4.27 5.86 1.43
N GLU A 196 3.93 6.39 0.26
CA GLU A 196 3.97 7.84 -0.01
C GLU A 196 3.08 8.62 0.97
N LEU A 197 1.88 8.12 1.28
CA LEU A 197 1.03 8.70 2.30
C LEU A 197 1.70 8.67 3.68
N ILE A 198 2.42 7.61 4.05
CA ILE A 198 3.15 7.56 5.33
C ILE A 198 4.21 8.66 5.38
N TYR A 199 5.07 8.75 4.36
CA TYR A 199 6.16 9.74 4.33
C TYR A 199 5.64 11.17 4.28
N TYR A 200 4.65 11.46 3.43
CA TYR A 200 4.00 12.76 3.37
C TYR A 200 3.42 13.18 4.74
N ASN A 201 2.85 12.23 5.48
CA ASN A 201 2.29 12.51 6.81
C ASN A 201 3.36 12.61 7.91
N GLN A 202 4.51 11.95 7.77
CA GLN A 202 5.64 12.10 8.70
C GLN A 202 6.28 13.49 8.56
N GLU A 203 6.50 13.97 7.33
CA GLU A 203 7.06 15.32 7.09
C GLU A 203 6.15 16.45 7.59
N LYS A 204 4.83 16.20 7.62
CA LYS A 204 3.84 17.14 8.16
C LYS A 204 3.61 17.02 9.66
N ASN A 205 4.35 16.15 10.38
CA ASN A 205 4.16 15.82 11.80
C ASN A 205 2.79 15.24 12.17
N TRP A 206 1.98 14.77 11.21
CA TRP A 206 0.61 14.25 11.49
C TRP A 206 0.61 12.96 12.31
N ILE A 207 1.66 12.14 12.18
CA ILE A 207 1.80 10.88 12.92
C ILE A 207 2.33 11.11 14.36
N GLU A 208 2.88 12.30 14.65
CA GLU A 208 3.22 12.74 16.02
C GLU A 208 2.14 13.65 16.63
N SER A 209 1.35 14.36 15.82
CA SER A 209 0.32 15.30 16.25
C SER A 209 -1.09 14.68 16.29
N ILE A 210 -1.28 13.65 17.13
CA ILE A 210 -2.60 13.35 17.73
C ILE A 210 -3.08 14.50 18.66
N HIS A 211 -2.35 15.62 18.72
CA HIS A 211 -2.77 16.88 19.32
C HIS A 211 -2.60 18.06 18.35
N TYR A 212 -3.74 18.71 18.08
CA TYR A 212 -4.00 20.02 17.48
C TYR A 212 -4.30 20.13 15.98
N GLU A 213 -5.33 20.93 15.72
CA GLU A 213 -6.06 21.21 14.49
C GLU A 213 -5.36 22.22 13.55
N GLU A 214 -5.84 22.18 12.30
CA GLU A 214 -5.91 23.21 11.24
C GLU A 214 -4.75 23.45 10.24
N GLU A 215 -5.15 23.29 8.96
CA GLU A 215 -4.79 23.91 7.66
C GLU A 215 -3.32 24.18 7.23
N GLU A 216 -2.91 23.64 6.06
CA GLU A 216 -2.68 24.39 4.80
C GLU A 216 -2.15 23.48 3.65
N GLU A 217 -2.56 23.82 2.43
CA GLU A 217 -2.20 23.18 1.15
C GLU A 217 -0.69 23.29 0.83
N ARG A 218 -0.09 22.19 0.36
CA ARG A 218 1.00 22.23 -0.63
C ARG A 218 1.29 20.86 -1.26
N SER A 219 1.49 20.95 -2.57
CA SER A 219 1.72 19.92 -3.58
C SER A 219 3.07 19.21 -3.45
N GLY A 220 3.05 17.88 -3.32
CA GLY A 220 4.15 16.99 -3.73
C GLY A 220 3.79 16.38 -5.09
N LEU A 221 4.77 16.24 -5.99
CA LEU A 221 4.61 15.68 -7.34
C LEU A 221 5.33 14.32 -7.41
N ILE A 222 4.57 13.27 -7.69
CA ILE A 222 4.99 11.90 -8.01
C ILE A 222 4.89 11.80 -9.53
N ALA A 223 5.94 11.36 -10.22
CA ALA A 223 5.80 10.98 -11.62
C ALA A 223 5.19 9.58 -11.68
N ILE A 224 4.09 9.41 -12.41
CA ILE A 224 3.38 8.14 -12.48
C ILE A 224 3.27 7.70 -13.93
N ASP A 225 3.88 6.56 -14.26
CA ASP A 225 3.66 5.93 -15.56
C ASP A 225 2.53 4.92 -15.50
N TYR A 226 1.77 4.88 -16.61
CA TYR A 226 0.72 3.92 -16.86
C TYR A 226 1.19 2.99 -17.99
N GLU A 227 0.93 1.70 -17.84
CA GLU A 227 1.01 0.73 -18.93
C GLU A 227 -0.41 0.29 -19.30
N LEU A 228 -0.73 0.35 -20.61
CA LEU A 228 -1.87 -0.36 -21.15
C LEU A 228 -1.54 -1.85 -21.13
N ILE A 229 -2.34 -2.63 -20.40
CA ILE A 229 -2.34 -4.09 -20.54
C ILE A 229 -3.30 -4.38 -21.71
N ASP A 230 -2.76 -4.40 -22.93
CA ASP A 230 -3.50 -4.90 -24.08
C ASP A 230 -3.42 -6.43 -24.13
N ASP A 231 -4.57 -7.03 -24.41
CA ASP A 231 -4.73 -8.43 -24.80
C ASP A 231 -4.21 -8.59 -26.24
N ASP A 232 -2.89 -8.57 -26.45
CA ASP A 232 -2.33 -9.14 -27.68
C ASP A 232 -2.23 -10.67 -27.50
N ASP A 233 -3.40 -11.31 -27.38
CA ASP A 233 -3.59 -12.65 -27.93
C ASP A 233 -3.70 -12.48 -29.46
N GLU A 234 -2.55 -12.27 -30.11
CA GLU A 234 -2.45 -12.69 -31.51
C GLU A 234 -2.51 -14.22 -31.53
N VAL A 235 -3.73 -14.71 -31.73
CA VAL A 235 -3.99 -16.04 -32.29
C VAL A 235 -3.38 -16.01 -33.70
N GLU A 236 -2.14 -16.48 -33.82
CA GLU A 236 -1.63 -16.92 -35.12
C GLU A 236 -2.30 -18.26 -35.48
N ASP A 237 -3.16 -18.22 -36.51
CA ASP A 237 -3.70 -19.35 -37.25
C ASP A 237 -2.61 -20.13 -38.03
#